data_AF-A0A536ZPB2-F1
#
_entry.id   AF-A0A536ZPB2-F1
#
_cell.length_a   1.000
_cell.length_b   1.000
_cell.length_c   1.000
_cell.angle_alpha   90.00
_cell.angle_beta   90.00
_cell.angle_gamma   90.00
#
_symmetry.space_group_name_H-M   'P 1'
#
loop_
_entity.id
_entity.type
_entity.pdbx_description
1 polymer ?
#
loop_
_entity_poly.entity_id
_entity_poly.type
_entity_poly.pdbx_seq_one_letter_code
_entity_poly.pdbx_strand_id
1 'polypeptide(L)'
;MYFNMEDPIVGGYSKDRIALRRAIVIGFDRPALIRTIYKGQAYPATQPIPPNLPGHDDAWNIRLDYDPAAAKALLDRFGYVDRNGDGWRDRPDGKPLLLMMASATSERDRQFDELWQRSMAALGIRIEFTHQKFPDLLKMGRVGKLQMMRIGWITNYGEGDAFAQLLYSANIGQSNYARFSLPEYDALYRKSRTLPDGAERNALYRKMSELVAAYNPWELGIYTVENTLVAPWVRGYKKHIYQEHAWKYYDVDVDIAARARTKR
;
A
#
# COMPACT_ATOMS: atom_id res chain seq x y z
N MET A 1 -0.99 2.07 0.54
CA MET A 1 -0.83 3.51 0.24
C MET A 1 0.40 4.03 0.97
N TYR A 2 1.13 5.02 0.45
CA TYR A 2 2.20 5.69 1.19
C TYR A 2 1.78 7.08 1.69
N PHE A 3 2.40 7.51 2.78
CA PHE A 3 2.47 8.90 3.22
C PHE A 3 3.82 9.48 2.84
N ASN A 4 3.85 10.65 2.24
CA ASN A 4 5.09 11.35 1.96
C ASN A 4 5.67 11.88 3.28
N MET A 5 6.82 11.35 3.69
CA MET A 5 7.48 11.65 4.96
C MET A 5 8.12 13.04 5.00
N GLU A 6 8.25 13.72 3.86
CA GLU A 6 8.67 15.13 3.77
C GLU A 6 7.49 16.10 3.70
N ASP A 7 6.24 15.61 3.60
CA ASP A 7 5.06 16.48 3.59
C ASP A 7 4.85 17.15 4.97
N PRO A 8 4.51 18.45 5.02
CA PRO A 8 4.39 19.19 6.28
C PRO A 8 3.17 18.82 7.13
N ILE A 9 2.21 18.05 6.60
CA ILE A 9 0.98 17.62 7.28
C ILE A 9 1.10 16.17 7.72
N VAL A 10 1.37 15.26 6.79
CA VAL A 10 1.35 13.82 7.06
C VAL A 10 2.75 13.25 7.29
N GLY A 11 3.80 13.99 6.94
CA GLY A 11 5.18 13.56 7.08
C GLY A 11 5.79 13.81 8.46
N GLY A 12 7.08 13.52 8.58
CA GLY A 12 7.84 13.68 9.82
C GLY A 12 7.70 12.55 10.84
N TYR A 13 8.53 12.63 11.88
CA TYR A 13 8.74 11.59 12.89
C TYR A 13 8.27 11.99 14.29
N SER A 14 7.60 13.14 14.44
CA SER A 14 7.04 13.55 15.71
C SER A 14 5.81 12.70 16.08
N LYS A 15 5.53 12.60 17.38
CA LYS A 15 4.47 11.72 17.90
C LYS A 15 3.08 12.08 17.36
N ASP A 16 2.79 13.36 17.20
CA ASP A 16 1.53 13.87 16.63
C ASP A 16 1.36 13.50 15.15
N ARG A 17 2.44 13.51 14.36
CA ARG A 17 2.41 13.10 12.94
C ARG A 17 2.27 11.60 12.80
N ILE A 18 2.97 10.82 13.62
CA ILE A 18 2.81 9.37 13.70
C ILE A 18 1.37 9.02 14.11
N ALA A 19 0.82 9.72 15.10
CA ALA A 19 -0.56 9.52 15.55
C ALA A 19 -1.58 9.81 14.45
N LEU A 20 -1.40 10.89 13.68
CA LEU A 20 -2.24 11.20 12.53
C LEU A 20 -2.22 10.06 11.50
N ARG A 21 -1.04 9.61 11.06
CA ARG A 21 -0.92 8.50 10.10
C ARG A 21 -1.57 7.22 10.63
N ARG A 22 -1.35 6.89 11.90
CA ARG A 22 -1.99 5.72 12.56
C ARG A 22 -3.50 5.82 12.58
N ALA A 23 -4.05 6.97 12.95
CA ALA A 23 -5.49 7.18 12.96
C ALA A 23 -6.09 7.04 11.56
N ILE A 24 -5.42 7.56 10.52
CA ILE A 24 -5.83 7.39 9.11
C ILE A 24 -5.85 5.90 8.73
N VAL A 25 -4.80 5.15 9.08
CA VAL A 25 -4.70 3.70 8.80
C VAL A 25 -5.77 2.89 9.54
N ILE A 26 -6.02 3.20 10.81
CA ILE A 26 -7.05 2.55 11.64
C ILE A 26 -8.46 2.88 11.13
N GLY A 27 -8.69 4.12 10.68
CA GLY A 27 -10.01 4.56 10.24
C GLY A 27 -10.35 4.24 8.79
N PHE A 28 -9.45 3.60 8.03
CA PHE A 28 -9.75 3.17 6.67
C PHE A 28 -10.45 1.80 6.65
N ASP A 29 -11.66 1.73 6.08
CA ASP A 29 -12.48 0.50 6.03
C ASP A 29 -11.96 -0.50 4.99
N ARG A 30 -10.82 -1.11 5.33
CA ARG A 30 -10.19 -2.18 4.55
C ARG A 30 -11.08 -3.42 4.38
N PRO A 31 -11.87 -3.85 5.38
CA PRO A 31 -12.85 -4.92 5.17
C PRO A 31 -13.86 -4.58 4.06
N ALA A 32 -14.41 -3.36 4.03
CA ALA A 32 -15.27 -2.93 2.93
C ALA A 32 -14.52 -2.88 1.61
N LEU A 33 -13.27 -2.40 1.59
CA LEU A 33 -12.43 -2.42 0.39
C LEU A 33 -12.38 -3.82 -0.25
N ILE A 34 -12.07 -4.84 0.56
CA ILE A 34 -11.94 -6.23 0.11
C ILE A 34 -13.28 -6.74 -0.42
N ARG A 35 -14.39 -6.48 0.29
CA ARG A 35 -15.72 -6.96 -0.10
C ARG A 35 -16.26 -6.26 -1.36
N THR A 36 -16.16 -4.95 -1.45
CA THR A 36 -16.89 -4.17 -2.46
C THR A 36 -16.10 -3.96 -3.74
N ILE A 37 -14.80 -3.65 -3.64
CA ILE A 37 -13.95 -3.34 -4.81
C ILE A 37 -13.23 -4.59 -5.30
N TYR A 38 -12.67 -5.39 -4.37
CA TYR A 38 -11.95 -6.62 -4.71
C TYR A 38 -12.82 -7.88 -4.74
N LYS A 39 -14.11 -7.79 -4.37
CA LYS A 39 -15.06 -8.92 -4.44
C LYS A 39 -14.56 -10.18 -3.72
N GLY A 40 -13.86 -10.01 -2.59
CA GLY A 40 -13.26 -11.10 -1.82
C GLY A 40 -11.94 -11.63 -2.38
N GLN A 41 -11.42 -11.08 -3.48
CA GLN A 41 -10.18 -11.51 -4.14
C GLN A 41 -8.94 -10.78 -3.61
N ALA A 42 -8.88 -10.58 -2.29
CA ALA A 42 -7.72 -10.01 -1.64
C ALA A 42 -7.71 -10.35 -0.15
N TYR A 43 -6.51 -10.40 0.43
CA TYR A 43 -6.29 -10.60 1.86
C TYR A 43 -5.71 -9.32 2.48
N PRO A 44 -6.04 -8.99 3.73
CA PRO A 44 -5.40 -7.87 4.42
C PRO A 44 -3.89 -8.06 4.48
N ALA A 45 -3.12 -7.04 4.09
CA ALA A 45 -1.66 -7.13 4.21
C ALA A 45 -1.25 -7.05 5.68
N THR A 46 -0.49 -8.03 6.15
CA THR A 46 -0.05 -8.14 7.54
C THR A 46 1.29 -7.45 7.78
N GLN A 47 2.12 -7.35 6.73
CA GLN A 47 3.47 -6.80 6.79
C GLN A 47 3.99 -6.38 5.39
N PRO A 48 5.13 -5.65 5.29
CA PRO A 48 5.67 -5.14 4.04
C PRO A 48 6.00 -6.22 3.00
N ILE A 49 6.62 -7.31 3.44
CA ILE A 49 7.00 -8.43 2.56
C ILE A 49 5.78 -9.35 2.43
N PRO A 50 5.25 -9.59 1.22
CA PRO A 50 4.08 -10.45 1.02
C PRO A 50 4.38 -11.94 1.25
N PRO A 51 3.35 -12.79 1.33
CA PRO A 51 3.49 -14.24 1.47
C PRO A 51 4.35 -14.85 0.36
N ASN A 52 4.95 -16.01 0.65
CA ASN A 52 5.81 -16.79 -0.25
C ASN A 52 7.18 -16.17 -0.57
N LEU A 53 7.62 -15.15 0.16
CA LEU A 53 8.96 -14.57 0.02
C LEU A 53 9.77 -14.71 1.32
N PRO A 54 11.11 -14.87 1.23
CA PRO A 54 11.98 -14.80 2.39
C PRO A 54 11.76 -13.50 3.17
N GLY A 55 11.65 -13.61 4.49
CA GLY A 55 11.28 -12.51 5.38
C GLY A 55 9.77 -12.41 5.65
N HIS A 56 8.93 -13.21 4.98
CA HIS A 56 7.55 -13.35 5.41
C HIS A 56 7.41 -14.21 6.67
N ASP A 57 6.48 -13.87 7.57
CA ASP A 57 6.20 -14.61 8.81
C ASP A 57 4.67 -14.63 9.02
N ASP A 58 4.05 -15.78 8.79
CA ASP A 58 2.59 -15.95 8.87
C ASP A 58 2.05 -15.74 10.30
N ALA A 59 2.90 -15.88 11.32
CA ALA A 59 2.53 -15.64 12.72
C ALA A 59 2.65 -14.16 13.12
N TRP A 60 3.20 -13.32 12.23
CA TRP A 60 3.42 -11.90 12.50
C TRP A 60 2.42 -11.01 11.76
N ASN A 61 1.96 -9.98 12.45
CA ASN A 61 0.98 -9.05 11.91
C ASN A 61 1.14 -7.67 12.54
N ILE A 62 1.60 -6.70 11.73
CA ILE A 62 1.70 -5.29 12.15
C ILE A 62 0.51 -4.44 11.69
N ARG A 63 -0.49 -5.08 11.06
CA ARG A 63 -1.67 -4.40 10.56
C ARG A 63 -2.48 -3.80 11.71
N LEU A 64 -2.96 -2.59 11.48
CA LEU A 64 -3.95 -1.96 12.35
C LEU A 64 -5.36 -2.27 11.83
N ASP A 65 -6.19 -2.79 12.72
CA ASP A 65 -7.59 -3.12 12.46
C ASP A 65 -8.46 -1.89 12.25
N TYR A 66 -9.58 -2.08 11.56
CA TYR A 66 -10.53 -0.99 11.32
C TYR A 66 -11.27 -0.66 12.61
N ASP A 67 -10.99 0.51 13.17
CA ASP A 67 -11.65 1.00 14.39
C ASP A 67 -11.78 2.54 14.38
N PRO A 68 -12.83 3.09 13.75
CA PRO A 68 -13.06 4.52 13.70
C PRO A 68 -13.21 5.19 15.07
N ALA A 69 -13.56 4.45 16.13
CA ALA A 69 -13.69 5.01 17.46
C ALA A 69 -12.30 5.21 18.08
N ALA A 70 -11.43 4.20 18.01
CA ALA A 70 -10.04 4.31 18.45
C ALA A 70 -9.26 5.35 17.63
N ALA A 71 -9.50 5.42 16.31
CA ALA A 71 -8.89 6.45 15.46
C ALA A 71 -9.27 7.86 15.91
N LYS A 72 -10.56 8.13 16.19
CA LYS A 72 -11.01 9.43 16.71
C LYS A 72 -10.38 9.76 18.06
N ALA A 73 -10.38 8.82 19.00
CA ALA A 73 -9.76 9.02 20.31
C ALA A 73 -8.26 9.32 20.21
N LEU A 74 -7.55 8.68 19.27
CA LEU A 74 -6.15 8.97 19.00
C LEU A 74 -5.95 10.38 18.43
N LEU A 75 -6.81 10.83 17.52
CA LEU A 75 -6.78 12.20 16.99
C LEU A 75 -7.04 13.24 18.09
N ASP A 76 -8.06 13.02 18.93
CA ASP A 76 -8.41 13.89 20.05
C ASP A 76 -7.22 14.07 21.02
N ARG A 77 -6.57 12.96 21.38
CA ARG A 77 -5.41 12.95 22.28
C ARG A 77 -4.24 13.82 21.79
N PHE A 78 -4.08 13.94 20.48
CA PHE A 78 -3.01 14.73 19.87
C PHE A 78 -3.47 16.12 19.41
N GLY A 79 -4.70 16.54 19.74
CA GLY A 79 -5.20 17.88 19.47
C GLY A 79 -5.69 18.09 18.03
N TYR A 80 -5.95 17.00 17.30
CA TYR A 80 -6.62 17.07 15.99
C TYR A 80 -8.12 17.14 16.20
N VAL A 81 -8.66 18.28 16.64
CA VAL A 81 -10.06 18.43 17.03
C VAL A 81 -10.74 19.48 16.16
N ASP A 82 -12.05 19.34 15.95
CA ASP A 82 -12.85 20.39 15.34
C ASP A 82 -12.97 21.55 16.35
N ARG A 83 -12.36 22.71 16.04
CA ARG A 83 -12.38 23.88 16.92
C ARG A 83 -13.46 24.88 16.54
N ASN A 84 -13.91 24.87 15.30
CA ASN A 84 -14.81 25.87 14.74
C ASN A 84 -16.26 25.36 14.61
N GLY A 85 -16.50 24.07 14.85
CA GLY A 85 -17.80 23.42 14.79
C GLY A 85 -18.29 23.12 13.37
N ASP A 86 -17.42 23.14 12.37
CA ASP A 86 -17.80 22.92 10.96
C ASP A 86 -17.92 21.43 10.58
N GLY A 87 -17.63 20.52 11.52
CA GLY A 87 -17.67 19.08 11.34
C GLY A 87 -16.34 18.48 10.89
N TRP A 88 -15.30 19.29 10.65
CA TRP A 88 -13.97 18.86 10.23
C TRP A 88 -12.93 19.20 11.29
N ARG A 89 -11.99 18.28 11.50
CA ARG A 89 -10.91 18.44 12.47
C ARG A 89 -9.92 19.48 11.99
N ASP A 90 -9.43 20.29 12.92
CA ASP A 90 -8.25 21.10 12.75
C ASP A 90 -7.00 20.34 13.19
N ARG A 91 -5.85 20.82 12.75
CA ARG A 91 -4.54 20.41 13.23
C ARG A 91 -4.27 21.00 14.63
N PRO A 92 -3.27 20.48 15.37
CA PRO A 92 -2.91 21.00 16.69
C PRO A 92 -2.50 22.48 16.69
N ASP A 93 -1.99 22.98 15.56
CA ASP A 93 -1.67 24.40 15.35
C ASP A 93 -2.88 25.26 14.96
N GLY A 94 -4.09 24.70 14.96
CA GLY A 94 -5.36 25.40 14.70
C GLY A 94 -5.67 25.64 13.23
N LYS A 95 -4.87 25.12 12.30
CA LYS A 95 -5.16 25.19 10.86
C LYS A 95 -6.05 24.02 10.44
N PRO A 96 -6.90 24.17 9.42
CA PRO A 96 -7.72 23.07 8.91
C PRO A 96 -6.90 21.82 8.55
N LEU A 97 -7.39 20.64 8.91
CA LEU A 97 -6.82 19.37 8.45
C LEU A 97 -7.45 18.98 7.10
N LEU A 98 -6.77 19.37 6.02
CA LEU A 98 -7.08 18.91 4.67
C LEU A 98 -6.02 17.92 4.20
N LEU A 99 -6.46 16.72 3.81
CA LEU A 99 -5.64 15.71 3.17
C LEU A 99 -5.79 15.76 1.66
N MET A 100 -4.67 15.59 0.94
CA MET A 100 -4.63 15.47 -0.51
C MET A 100 -4.17 14.07 -0.90
N MET A 101 -4.98 13.36 -1.68
CA MET A 101 -4.65 12.04 -2.19
C MET A 101 -4.60 12.03 -3.72
N ALA A 102 -3.52 11.51 -4.28
CA ALA A 102 -3.44 11.30 -5.72
C ALA A 102 -4.25 10.06 -6.11
N SER A 103 -5.06 10.20 -7.17
CA SER A 103 -5.89 9.13 -7.69
C SER A 103 -5.87 9.10 -9.21
N ALA A 104 -6.02 7.92 -9.79
CA ALA A 104 -6.16 7.77 -11.23
C ALA A 104 -7.63 7.97 -11.65
N THR A 105 -7.89 8.04 -12.95
CA THR A 105 -9.21 8.43 -13.49
C THR A 105 -10.10 7.24 -13.86
N SER A 106 -9.76 6.02 -13.46
CA SER A 106 -10.58 4.84 -13.79
C SER A 106 -11.83 4.75 -12.90
N GLU A 107 -12.86 4.05 -13.37
CA GLU A 107 -14.06 3.78 -12.56
C GLU A 107 -13.72 3.04 -11.25
N ARG A 108 -12.73 2.15 -11.30
CA ARG A 108 -12.24 1.47 -10.11
C ARG A 108 -11.62 2.47 -9.13
N ASP A 109 -10.84 3.44 -9.62
CA ASP A 109 -10.23 4.48 -8.76
C ASP A 109 -11.28 5.41 -8.16
N ARG A 110 -12.35 5.74 -8.89
CA ARG A 110 -13.51 6.48 -8.34
C ARG A 110 -14.14 5.76 -7.13
N GLN A 111 -14.28 4.42 -7.20
CA GLN A 111 -14.78 3.63 -6.07
C GLN A 111 -13.83 3.68 -4.86
N PHE A 112 -12.51 3.71 -5.10
CA PHE A 112 -11.52 3.90 -4.03
C PHE A 112 -11.66 5.28 -3.39
N ASP A 113 -11.79 6.33 -4.19
CA ASP A 113 -11.92 7.71 -3.72
C ASP A 113 -13.15 7.85 -2.81
N GLU A 114 -14.30 7.33 -3.22
CA GLU A 114 -15.51 7.33 -2.39
C GLU A 114 -15.31 6.57 -1.06
N LEU A 115 -14.62 5.43 -1.07
CA LEU A 115 -14.35 4.68 0.15
C LEU A 115 -13.43 5.46 1.09
N TRP A 116 -12.42 6.14 0.54
CA TRP A 116 -11.54 7.03 1.30
C TRP A 116 -12.31 8.22 1.86
N GLN A 117 -13.15 8.88 1.07
CA GLN A 117 -14.01 9.98 1.52
C GLN A 117 -14.90 9.55 2.68
N ARG A 118 -15.62 8.43 2.55
CA ARG A 118 -16.46 7.90 3.63
C ARG A 118 -15.66 7.57 4.88
N SER A 119 -14.49 6.92 4.72
CA SER A 119 -13.62 6.55 5.83
C SER A 119 -13.08 7.77 6.58
N MET A 120 -12.59 8.79 5.86
CA MET A 120 -12.07 10.01 6.45
C MET A 120 -13.18 10.88 7.05
N ALA A 121 -14.35 10.96 6.41
CA ALA A 121 -15.52 11.63 6.97
C ALA A 121 -15.99 11.02 8.29
N ALA A 122 -15.91 9.69 8.46
CA ALA A 122 -16.20 9.03 9.73
C ALA A 122 -15.22 9.39 10.86
N LEU A 123 -14.07 9.95 10.50
CA LEU A 123 -13.10 10.54 11.42
C LEU A 123 -13.24 12.06 11.53
N GLY A 124 -14.10 12.72 10.75
CA GLY A 124 -14.14 14.18 10.65
C GLY A 124 -12.89 14.75 9.96
N ILE A 125 -12.26 14.02 9.05
CA ILE A 125 -11.10 14.49 8.28
C ILE A 125 -11.54 14.79 6.85
N ARG A 126 -11.24 16.01 6.36
CA ARG A 126 -11.50 16.36 4.97
C ARG A 126 -10.40 15.80 4.08
N ILE A 127 -10.79 15.14 3.00
CA ILE A 127 -9.88 14.59 1.99
C ILE A 127 -10.32 15.00 0.59
N GLU A 128 -9.38 15.47 -0.21
CA GLU A 128 -9.55 15.84 -1.61
C GLU A 128 -8.60 15.05 -2.51
N PHE A 129 -8.94 14.95 -3.79
CA PHE A 129 -8.26 14.08 -4.74
C PHE A 129 -7.67 14.87 -5.90
N THR A 130 -6.40 14.59 -6.20
CA THR A 130 -5.76 15.10 -7.42
C THR A 130 -5.75 13.98 -8.46
N HIS A 131 -6.59 14.13 -9.49
CA HIS A 131 -6.71 13.15 -10.56
C HIS A 131 -5.69 13.37 -11.68
N GLN A 132 -4.94 12.32 -12.03
CA GLN A 132 -4.02 12.30 -13.17
C GLN A 132 -3.90 10.89 -13.76
N LYS A 133 -3.27 10.77 -14.93
CA LYS A 133 -2.92 9.45 -15.49
C LYS A 133 -1.89 8.76 -14.59
N PHE A 134 -2.02 7.45 -14.39
CA PHE A 134 -1.15 6.69 -13.50
C PHE A 134 0.37 6.87 -13.77
N PRO A 135 0.87 6.85 -15.01
CA PRO A 135 2.28 7.12 -15.27
C PRO A 135 2.75 8.51 -14.81
N ASP A 136 1.89 9.51 -14.87
CA ASP A 136 2.22 10.87 -14.45
C ASP A 136 2.20 10.99 -12.91
N LEU A 137 1.26 10.29 -12.24
CA LEU A 137 1.29 10.13 -10.79
C LEU A 137 2.59 9.48 -10.31
N LEU A 138 3.09 8.44 -10.99
CA LEU A 138 4.39 7.83 -10.66
C LEU A 138 5.53 8.84 -10.78
N LYS A 139 5.56 9.67 -11.84
CA LYS A 139 6.58 10.71 -11.99
C LYS A 139 6.49 11.74 -10.85
N MET A 140 5.27 12.22 -10.55
CA MET A 140 5.03 13.18 -9.46
C MET A 140 5.41 12.63 -8.09
N GLY A 141 5.09 11.36 -7.82
CA GLY A 141 5.42 10.68 -6.58
C GLY A 141 6.94 10.55 -6.38
N ARG A 142 7.69 10.19 -7.43
CA ARG A 142 9.16 10.11 -7.37
C ARG A 142 9.79 11.43 -6.94
N VAL A 143 9.31 12.55 -7.49
CA VAL A 143 9.82 13.89 -7.13
C VAL A 143 9.17 14.49 -5.89
N GLY A 144 8.40 13.72 -5.12
CA GLY A 144 7.83 14.15 -3.84
C GLY A 144 6.69 15.17 -3.93
N LYS A 145 6.04 15.31 -5.09
CA LYS A 145 4.92 16.26 -5.29
C LYS A 145 3.56 15.77 -4.77
N LEU A 146 3.47 14.52 -4.33
CA LEU A 146 2.23 13.93 -3.85
C LEU A 146 2.31 13.75 -2.34
N GLN A 147 1.25 14.15 -1.63
CA GLN A 147 1.14 13.93 -0.18
C GLN A 147 0.85 12.46 0.14
N MET A 148 -0.13 11.86 -0.54
CA MET A 148 -0.48 10.44 -0.43
C MET A 148 -0.83 9.88 -1.80
N MET A 149 -0.54 8.60 -2.03
CA MET A 149 -1.00 7.88 -3.21
C MET A 149 -1.12 6.37 -2.92
N ARG A 150 -2.16 5.75 -3.50
CA ARG A 150 -2.26 4.29 -3.57
C ARG A 150 -1.34 3.77 -4.66
N ILE A 151 -0.38 2.93 -4.29
CA ILE A 151 0.47 2.22 -5.23
C ILE A 151 0.70 0.80 -4.70
N GLY A 152 0.67 -0.17 -5.60
CA GLY A 152 1.05 -1.55 -5.34
C GLY A 152 2.46 -1.81 -5.87
N TRP A 153 3.13 -2.80 -5.31
CA TRP A 153 4.42 -3.27 -5.79
C TRP A 153 4.35 -4.76 -6.10
N ILE A 154 5.02 -5.16 -7.17
CA ILE A 154 5.17 -6.55 -7.58
C ILE A 154 6.66 -6.83 -7.80
N THR A 155 7.06 -8.08 -7.70
CA THR A 155 8.45 -8.49 -7.93
C THR A 155 8.52 -9.57 -9.01
N ASN A 156 9.55 -9.50 -9.84
CA ASN A 156 9.90 -10.53 -10.81
C ASN A 156 11.05 -11.42 -10.32
N TYR A 157 11.44 -11.30 -9.05
CA TYR A 157 12.42 -12.14 -8.37
C TYR A 157 11.98 -12.47 -6.94
N GLY A 158 12.38 -13.64 -6.44
CA GLY A 158 11.84 -14.26 -5.23
C GLY A 158 12.42 -13.81 -3.90
N GLU A 159 12.76 -12.53 -3.75
CA GLU A 159 13.46 -12.02 -2.57
C GLU A 159 12.60 -11.00 -1.82
N GLY A 160 12.61 -11.06 -0.49
CA GLY A 160 12.00 -10.03 0.36
C GLY A 160 12.62 -8.64 0.19
N ASP A 161 13.86 -8.58 -0.28
CA ASP A 161 14.58 -7.35 -0.62
C ASP A 161 13.80 -6.44 -1.58
N ALA A 162 13.04 -7.04 -2.51
CA ALA A 162 12.23 -6.32 -3.48
C ALA A 162 11.24 -5.33 -2.84
N PHE A 163 10.80 -5.65 -1.62
CA PHE A 163 9.87 -4.84 -0.83
C PHE A 163 10.61 -4.02 0.23
N ALA A 164 11.63 -4.58 0.89
CA ALA A 164 12.42 -3.86 1.89
C ALA A 164 13.12 -2.61 1.31
N GLN A 165 13.57 -2.68 0.06
CA GLN A 165 14.26 -1.59 -0.63
C GLN A 165 13.37 -0.35 -0.89
N LEU A 166 12.04 -0.50 -0.84
CA LEU A 166 11.10 0.58 -1.11
C LEU A 166 11.01 1.62 0.02
N LEU A 167 11.67 1.37 1.15
CA LEU A 167 11.81 2.33 2.25
C LEU A 167 13.28 2.65 2.57
N TYR A 168 14.22 2.14 1.77
CA TYR A 168 15.63 2.50 1.89
C TYR A 168 15.84 3.95 1.45
N SER A 169 16.52 4.77 2.25
CA SER A 169 16.63 6.21 2.00
C SER A 169 17.40 6.56 0.73
N ALA A 170 18.38 5.75 0.33
CA ALA A 170 19.13 6.00 -0.91
C ALA A 170 18.27 5.80 -2.18
N ASN A 171 17.08 5.19 -2.04
CA ASN A 171 16.14 4.98 -3.13
C ASN A 171 15.08 6.11 -3.23
N ILE A 172 15.21 7.18 -2.45
CA ILE A 172 14.37 8.38 -2.60
C ILE A 172 14.58 8.97 -4.01
N GLY A 173 13.49 9.34 -4.68
CA GLY A 173 13.54 9.73 -6.10
C GLY A 173 13.38 8.57 -7.08
N GLN A 174 13.44 7.32 -6.59
CA GLN A 174 13.33 6.11 -7.40
C GLN A 174 12.16 5.24 -6.95
N SER A 175 12.40 4.26 -6.07
CA SER A 175 11.40 3.30 -5.59
C SER A 175 10.81 3.68 -4.23
N ASN A 176 11.50 4.52 -3.46
CA ASN A 176 11.01 5.02 -2.16
C ASN A 176 10.11 6.25 -2.34
N TYR A 177 8.85 6.00 -2.70
CA TYR A 177 7.82 7.02 -2.85
C TYR A 177 7.39 7.66 -1.54
N ALA A 178 7.51 6.94 -0.43
CA ALA A 178 7.21 7.47 0.90
C ALA A 178 8.24 8.52 1.34
N ARG A 179 9.41 8.57 0.70
CA ARG A 179 10.52 9.46 1.10
C ARG A 179 10.97 9.17 2.54
N PHE A 180 10.78 7.92 2.98
CA PHE A 180 11.15 7.47 4.32
C PHE A 180 12.66 7.43 4.43
N SER A 181 13.18 7.96 5.53
CA SER A 181 14.61 8.09 5.79
C SER A 181 14.85 7.95 7.28
N LEU A 182 15.26 6.77 7.69
CA LEU A 182 15.52 6.44 9.09
C LEU A 182 16.88 5.72 9.16
N PRO A 183 17.90 6.28 9.84
CA PRO A 183 19.24 5.68 9.87
C PRO A 183 19.27 4.23 10.34
N GLU A 184 18.40 3.88 11.29
CA GLU A 184 18.25 2.50 11.77
C GLU A 184 17.74 1.56 10.67
N TYR A 185 16.71 1.96 9.92
CA TYR A 185 16.20 1.19 8.80
C TYR A 185 17.27 0.98 7.73
N ASP A 186 18.01 2.03 7.38
CA ASP A 186 19.08 1.98 6.39
C ASP A 186 20.24 1.07 6.81
N ALA A 187 20.57 1.04 8.11
CA ALA A 187 21.57 0.13 8.65
C ALA A 187 21.12 -1.33 8.57
N LEU A 188 19.87 -1.62 8.96
CA LEU A 188 19.28 -2.95 8.86
C LEU A 188 19.21 -3.44 7.40
N TYR A 189 18.76 -2.58 6.49
CA TYR A 189 18.67 -2.88 5.08
C TYR A 189 20.05 -3.21 4.49
N ARG A 190 21.06 -2.36 4.70
CA ARG A 190 22.43 -2.62 4.22
C ARG A 190 23.01 -3.91 4.79
N LYS A 191 22.79 -4.20 6.08
CA LYS A 191 23.22 -5.47 6.69
C LYS A 191 22.49 -6.66 6.08
N SER A 192 21.20 -6.56 5.78
CA SER A 192 20.43 -7.64 5.17
C SER A 192 20.97 -8.02 3.79
N ARG A 193 21.56 -7.07 3.06
CA ARG A 193 22.16 -7.27 1.73
C ARG A 193 23.50 -8.01 1.77
N THR A 194 24.15 -8.11 2.93
CA THR A 194 25.44 -8.82 3.08
C THR A 194 25.25 -10.26 3.57
N LEU A 195 24.02 -10.65 3.92
CA LEU A 195 23.72 -11.98 4.45
C LEU A 195 23.07 -12.84 3.36
N PRO A 196 23.33 -14.16 3.36
CA PRO A 196 22.55 -15.09 2.56
C PRO A 196 21.12 -15.22 3.12
N ASP A 197 20.27 -15.90 2.37
CA ASP A 197 18.94 -16.27 2.86
C ASP A 197 19.02 -17.16 4.09
N GLY A 198 18.20 -16.84 5.09
CA GLY A 198 18.16 -17.58 6.34
C GLY A 198 17.57 -16.78 7.49
N ALA A 199 17.57 -17.40 8.67
CA ALA A 199 16.96 -16.84 9.88
C ALA A 199 17.52 -15.45 10.26
N GLU A 200 18.83 -15.24 10.11
CA GLU A 200 19.47 -13.97 10.46
C GLU A 200 18.98 -12.82 9.56
N ARG A 201 18.93 -13.04 8.24
CA ARG A 201 18.42 -12.05 7.27
C ARG A 201 16.93 -11.78 7.51
N ASN A 202 16.15 -12.82 7.77
CA ASN A 202 14.73 -12.71 8.09
C ASN A 202 14.47 -11.91 9.39
N ALA A 203 15.32 -12.07 10.41
CA ALA A 203 15.23 -11.28 11.63
C ALA A 203 15.46 -9.78 11.38
N LEU A 204 16.32 -9.41 10.41
CA LEU A 204 16.48 -8.01 9.99
C LEU A 204 15.23 -7.49 9.28
N TYR A 205 14.61 -8.29 8.42
CA TYR A 205 13.33 -7.94 7.78
C TYR A 205 12.19 -7.75 8.79
N ARG A 206 12.16 -8.56 9.85
CA ARG A 206 11.21 -8.39 10.95
C ARG A 206 11.41 -7.05 11.66
N LYS A 207 12.64 -6.70 12.03
CA LYS A 207 12.96 -5.39 12.64
C LYS A 207 12.61 -4.22 11.72
N MET A 208 12.90 -4.33 10.43
CA MET A 208 12.47 -3.32 9.45
C MET A 208 10.94 -3.17 9.43
N SER A 209 10.20 -4.28 9.49
CA SER A 209 8.74 -4.26 9.56
C SER A 209 8.22 -3.63 10.87
N GLU A 210 8.88 -3.86 12.00
CA GLU A 210 8.58 -3.19 13.27
C GLU A 210 8.76 -1.67 13.16
N LEU A 211 9.78 -1.18 12.45
CA LEU A 211 9.95 0.25 12.19
C LEU A 211 8.83 0.81 11.29
N VAL A 212 8.37 0.03 10.30
CA VAL A 212 7.18 0.40 9.51
C VAL A 212 5.95 0.51 10.40
N ALA A 213 5.76 -0.40 11.36
CA ALA A 213 4.66 -0.34 12.33
C ALA A 213 4.81 0.84 13.31
N ALA A 214 6.04 1.19 13.68
CA ALA A 214 6.33 2.27 14.61
C ALA A 214 6.05 3.65 13.99
N TYR A 215 6.49 3.85 12.76
CA TYR A 215 6.44 5.16 12.09
C TYR A 215 5.31 5.28 11.06
N ASN A 216 4.68 4.19 10.65
CA ASN A 216 3.60 4.12 9.66
C ASN A 216 3.85 4.98 8.40
N PRO A 217 4.99 4.83 7.69
CA PRO A 217 5.16 5.49 6.39
C PRO A 217 4.17 4.95 5.35
N TRP A 218 3.61 3.75 5.58
CA TRP A 218 2.61 3.11 4.74
C TRP A 218 1.34 2.73 5.51
N GLU A 219 0.24 2.77 4.78
CA GLU A 219 -0.92 1.91 4.98
C GLU A 219 -0.71 0.66 4.11
N LEU A 220 -0.56 -0.53 4.71
CA LEU A 220 -0.13 -1.73 3.99
C LEU A 220 -1.14 -2.26 2.96
N GLY A 221 -2.40 -1.81 3.01
CA GLY A 221 -3.42 -2.21 2.05
C GLY A 221 -3.69 -3.71 2.12
N ILE A 222 -3.46 -4.40 1.01
CA ILE A 222 -3.89 -5.79 0.81
C ILE A 222 -2.87 -6.57 -0.03
N TYR A 223 -2.88 -7.89 0.12
CA TYR A 223 -2.33 -8.83 -0.86
C TYR A 223 -3.44 -9.22 -1.84
N THR A 224 -3.25 -8.92 -3.12
CA THR A 224 -4.26 -9.19 -4.16
C THR A 224 -4.18 -10.63 -4.65
N VAL A 225 -5.33 -11.27 -4.87
CA VAL A 225 -5.42 -12.55 -5.58
C VAL A 225 -5.49 -12.27 -7.07
N GLU A 226 -4.63 -12.92 -7.85
CA GLU A 226 -4.70 -12.90 -9.30
C GLU A 226 -5.47 -14.12 -9.81
N ASN A 227 -6.46 -13.88 -10.66
CA ASN A 227 -7.23 -14.94 -11.32
C ASN A 227 -6.89 -14.98 -12.80
N THR A 228 -6.50 -16.15 -13.30
CA THR A 228 -6.27 -16.36 -14.74
C THR A 228 -7.29 -17.32 -15.30
N LEU A 229 -8.00 -16.87 -16.34
CA LEU A 229 -8.91 -17.71 -17.13
C LEU A 229 -8.16 -18.22 -18.35
N VAL A 230 -8.15 -19.55 -18.51
CA VAL A 230 -7.44 -20.22 -19.61
C VAL A 230 -8.47 -20.94 -20.45
N ALA A 231 -8.49 -20.64 -21.76
CA ALA A 231 -9.41 -21.32 -22.65
C ALA A 231 -9.02 -22.80 -22.83
N PRO A 232 -9.97 -23.73 -23.04
CA PRO A 232 -9.67 -25.16 -23.15
C PRO A 232 -8.71 -25.54 -24.28
N TRP A 233 -8.60 -24.69 -25.31
CA TRP A 233 -7.69 -24.87 -26.44
C TRP A 233 -6.29 -24.28 -26.22
N VAL A 234 -6.01 -23.66 -25.07
CA VAL A 234 -4.66 -23.20 -24.74
C VAL A 234 -3.90 -24.36 -24.11
N ARG A 235 -2.78 -24.73 -24.73
CA ARG A 235 -1.89 -25.79 -24.29
C ARG A 235 -0.64 -25.21 -23.62
N GLY A 236 -0.09 -25.96 -22.66
CA GLY A 236 1.16 -25.60 -21.99
C GLY A 236 1.06 -24.45 -20.99
N TYR A 237 -0.15 -23.98 -20.66
CA TYR A 237 -0.30 -22.96 -19.63
C TYR A 237 0.15 -23.51 -18.27
N LYS A 238 1.15 -22.86 -17.70
CA LYS A 238 1.58 -23.05 -16.32
C LYS A 238 1.80 -21.67 -15.72
N LYS A 239 1.06 -21.35 -14.66
CA LYS A 239 1.24 -20.07 -13.96
C LYS A 239 2.66 -20.01 -13.41
N HIS A 240 3.43 -19.03 -13.88
CA HIS A 240 4.73 -18.71 -13.31
C HIS A 240 4.56 -17.65 -12.23
N ILE A 241 5.24 -17.83 -11.10
CA ILE A 241 5.13 -16.94 -9.94
C ILE A 241 5.72 -15.53 -10.18
N TYR A 242 6.68 -15.40 -11.11
CA TYR A 242 7.36 -14.13 -11.42
C TYR A 242 7.22 -13.65 -12.87
N GLN A 243 6.71 -14.49 -13.78
CA GLN A 243 6.70 -14.20 -15.22
C GLN A 243 5.25 -14.00 -15.65
N GLU A 244 4.84 -12.74 -15.75
CA GLU A 244 3.46 -12.37 -16.11
C GLU A 244 3.10 -12.74 -17.55
N HIS A 245 4.08 -12.81 -18.45
CA HIS A 245 3.87 -12.89 -19.90
C HIS A 245 4.70 -14.01 -20.54
N ALA A 246 4.42 -15.25 -20.15
CA ALA A 246 5.05 -16.45 -20.71
C ALA A 246 4.45 -16.91 -22.06
N TRP A 247 3.85 -16.00 -22.84
CA TRP A 247 3.10 -16.31 -24.08
C TRP A 247 3.87 -17.13 -25.10
N LYS A 248 5.19 -16.91 -25.19
CA LYS A 248 6.08 -17.66 -26.10
C LYS A 248 6.20 -19.16 -25.79
N TYR A 249 5.71 -19.60 -24.63
CA TYR A 249 5.73 -21.00 -24.20
C TYR A 249 4.36 -21.67 -24.26
N TYR A 250 3.34 -20.95 -24.74
CA TYR A 250 1.98 -21.47 -24.86
C TYR A 250 1.69 -21.81 -26.31
N ASP A 251 0.82 -22.81 -26.49
CA ASP A 251 0.36 -23.23 -27.81
C ASP A 251 -1.17 -23.19 -27.87
N VAL A 252 -1.73 -23.15 -29.08
CA VAL A 252 -3.17 -23.06 -29.32
C VAL A 252 -3.62 -24.20 -30.21
N ASP A 253 -4.53 -25.02 -29.69
CA ASP A 253 -5.24 -26.02 -30.47
C ASP A 253 -6.32 -25.33 -31.34
N VAL A 254 -5.97 -25.08 -32.60
CA VAL A 254 -6.82 -24.37 -33.55
C VAL A 254 -8.12 -25.12 -33.87
N ASP A 255 -8.12 -26.45 -33.80
CA ASP A 255 -9.30 -27.27 -34.10
C ASP A 255 -10.32 -27.22 -32.96
N ILE A 256 -9.86 -27.34 -31.71
CA ILE A 256 -10.71 -27.15 -30.53
C ILE A 256 -11.23 -25.72 -30.48
N ALA A 257 -10.39 -24.72 -30.79
CA ALA A 257 -10.80 -23.32 -30.84
C ALA A 257 -11.90 -23.07 -31.89
N ALA A 258 -11.78 -23.65 -33.09
CA ALA A 258 -12.78 -23.53 -34.15
C ALA A 258 -14.13 -24.14 -33.76
N ARG A 259 -14.13 -25.34 -33.16
CA ARG A 259 -15.35 -26.03 -32.69
C ARG A 259 -16.06 -25.30 -31.55
N ALA A 260 -15.31 -24.63 -30.69
CA ALA A 260 -15.88 -23.86 -29.59
C ALA A 260 -16.56 -22.56 -30.07
N ARG A 261 -16.08 -21.98 -31.18
CA ARG A 261 -16.64 -20.74 -31.77
C ARG A 261 -17.96 -20.97 -32.51
N THR A 262 -18.17 -22.15 -33.07
CA THR A 262 -19.40 -22.52 -33.80
C THR A 262 -20.54 -23.00 -32.90
N LYS A 263 -20.28 -23.23 -31.60
CA LYS A 263 -21.28 -23.62 -30.59
C LYS A 263 -21.91 -22.43 -29.83
N ARG A 264 -21.54 -21.20 -30.16
CA ARG A 264 -22.20 -19.97 -29.67
C ARG A 264 -23.19 -19.47 -30.71
#